data_AF-A0A947S168-F1
#
_entry.id   AF-A0A947S168-F1
#
_cell.length_a   1.000
_cell.length_b   1.000
_cell.length_c   1.000
_cell.angle_alpha   90.00
_cell.angle_beta   90.00
_cell.angle_gamma   90.00
#
_symmetry.space_group_name_H-M   'P 1'
#
loop_
_entity.id
_entity.type
_entity.pdbx_description
1 polymer ?
#
loop_
_entity_poly.entity_id
_entity_poly.type
_entity_poly.pdbx_seq_one_letter_code
_entity_poly.pdbx_strand_id
1 'polypeptide(L)'
;MISKVLALDIGEQLHLKPDVGIGEFDEYKTIGGFISSVLPNIYTFAGIILFIILIVGGFMFILGSGNDDPKKADTGKQAITASLIGFLIIFASFWIIRIIEIVTGLEIFSPVF
;
A
#
# COMPACT_ATOMS: atom_id res chain seq x y z
N MET A 1 -28.90 -30.65 -33.09
CA MET A 1 -28.16 -29.79 -32.13
C MET A 1 -28.44 -30.14 -30.65
N ILE A 2 -28.94 -31.35 -30.33
CA ILE A 2 -29.44 -31.71 -28.98
C ILE A 2 -28.50 -32.71 -28.24
N SER A 3 -27.52 -33.31 -28.91
CA SER A 3 -26.65 -34.35 -28.31
C SER A 3 -25.43 -33.84 -27.51
N LYS A 4 -25.09 -32.54 -27.57
CA LYS A 4 -23.97 -31.97 -26.79
C LYS A 4 -24.32 -31.66 -25.33
N VAL A 5 -25.61 -31.70 -24.95
CA VAL A 5 -26.08 -31.32 -23.61
C VAL A 5 -26.19 -32.53 -22.68
N LEU A 6 -26.24 -33.76 -23.22
CA LEU A 6 -26.38 -34.99 -22.42
C LEU A 6 -25.05 -35.55 -21.90
N ALA A 7 -23.92 -34.97 -22.31
CA ALA A 7 -22.58 -35.32 -21.86
C ALA A 7 -21.93 -34.17 -21.06
N LEU A 8 -22.76 -33.34 -20.42
CA LEU A 8 -22.26 -32.41 -19.41
C LEU A 8 -22.00 -33.23 -18.14
N ASP A 9 -20.80 -33.81 -18.08
CA ASP A 9 -20.35 -34.62 -16.96
C ASP A 9 -20.13 -33.71 -15.75
N ILE A 10 -21.15 -33.66 -14.89
CA ILE A 10 -21.23 -32.79 -13.73
C ILE A 10 -20.07 -33.10 -12.75
N GLY A 11 -19.49 -34.31 -12.82
CA GLY A 11 -18.35 -34.72 -11.99
C GLY A 11 -17.00 -34.16 -12.44
N GLU A 12 -16.81 -33.87 -13.73
CA GLU A 12 -15.57 -33.23 -14.22
C GLU A 12 -15.63 -31.70 -14.09
N GLN A 13 -16.85 -31.13 -14.21
CA GLN A 13 -17.09 -29.68 -14.03
C GLN A 13 -17.26 -29.27 -12.56
N LEU A 14 -17.62 -30.18 -11.66
CA LEU A 14 -17.38 -29.99 -10.22
C LEU A 14 -15.94 -30.41 -9.90
N HIS A 15 -15.00 -29.53 -10.23
CA HIS A 15 -13.64 -29.56 -9.74
C HIS A 15 -13.62 -29.26 -8.22
N LEU A 16 -14.22 -30.14 -7.41
CA LEU A 16 -14.06 -30.12 -5.97
C LEU A 16 -12.71 -30.75 -5.65
N LYS A 17 -11.65 -29.96 -5.79
CA LYS A 17 -10.34 -30.27 -5.22
C LYS A 17 -10.60 -30.44 -3.72
N PRO A 18 -10.40 -31.62 -3.12
CA PRO A 18 -10.69 -31.84 -1.70
C PRO A 18 -9.76 -31.05 -0.75
N ASP A 19 -8.85 -30.26 -1.32
CA ASP A 19 -7.89 -29.40 -0.64
C ASP A 19 -8.15 -27.90 -0.86
N VAL A 20 -9.20 -27.50 -1.61
CA VAL A 20 -9.60 -26.09 -1.72
C VAL A 20 -10.95 -25.91 -1.07
N GLY A 21 -10.95 -25.40 0.16
CA GLY A 21 -12.16 -24.98 0.84
C GLY A 21 -12.86 -23.88 0.04
N ILE A 22 -14.19 -23.83 0.10
CA ILE A 22 -14.98 -22.68 -0.33
C ILE A 22 -14.66 -21.47 0.57
N GLY A 23 -13.52 -20.82 0.33
CA GLY A 23 -12.95 -19.78 1.18
C GLY A 23 -11.46 -19.98 1.49
N GLU A 24 -10.67 -20.42 0.51
CA GLU A 24 -9.22 -20.53 0.64
C GLU A 24 -8.60 -19.13 0.68
N PHE A 25 -8.61 -18.51 1.86
CA PHE A 25 -7.84 -17.32 2.17
C PHE A 25 -6.38 -17.70 2.47
N ASP A 26 -5.73 -18.41 1.56
CA ASP A 26 -4.29 -18.72 1.71
C ASP A 26 -3.43 -17.44 1.72
N GLU A 27 -3.98 -16.33 1.22
CA GLU A 27 -3.38 -15.00 1.24
C GLU A 27 -3.18 -14.44 2.67
N TYR A 28 -3.98 -14.86 3.66
CA TYR A 28 -3.79 -14.42 5.07
C TYR A 28 -3.11 -15.46 5.96
N LYS A 29 -2.84 -16.66 5.43
CA LYS A 29 -2.28 -17.78 6.22
C LYS A 29 -0.79 -17.61 6.49
N THR A 30 -0.12 -16.79 5.67
CA THR A 30 1.29 -16.43 5.84
C THR A 30 1.44 -14.98 6.29
N ILE A 31 2.44 -14.73 7.14
CA ILE A 31 2.79 -13.37 7.60
C ILE A 31 3.10 -12.47 6.39
N GLY A 32 3.72 -13.02 5.34
CA GLY A 32 4.01 -12.31 4.10
C GLY A 32 2.77 -11.83 3.35
N GLY A 33 1.74 -12.68 3.21
CA GLY A 33 0.51 -12.29 2.52
C GLY A 33 -0.32 -11.25 3.28
N PHE A 34 -0.40 -11.36 4.61
CA PHE A 34 -1.02 -10.30 5.43
C PHE A 34 -0.30 -8.94 5.28
N ILE A 35 1.04 -8.95 5.33
CA ILE A 35 1.83 -7.73 5.11
C ILE A 35 1.57 -7.16 3.72
N SER A 36 1.56 -8.00 2.68
CA SER A 36 1.33 -7.60 1.28
C SER A 36 -0.03 -6.94 1.05
N SER A 37 -1.07 -7.35 1.79
CA SER A 37 -2.39 -6.71 1.71
C SER A 37 -2.42 -5.33 2.38
N VAL A 38 -1.73 -5.19 3.53
CA VAL A 38 -1.80 -3.97 4.36
C VAL A 38 -0.82 -2.88 3.89
N LEU A 39 0.38 -3.27 3.46
CA LEU A 39 1.47 -2.34 3.17
C LEU A 39 1.14 -1.32 2.07
N PRO A 40 0.59 -1.71 0.91
CA PRO A 40 0.25 -0.77 -0.17
C PRO A 40 -0.76 0.30 0.29
N ASN A 41 -1.70 -0.10 1.15
CA ASN A 41 -2.70 0.80 1.69
C ASN A 41 -2.04 1.83 2.63
N ILE A 42 -1.13 1.39 3.51
CA ILE A 42 -0.35 2.28 4.37
C ILE A 42 0.47 3.27 3.54
N TYR A 43 1.18 2.81 2.49
CA TYR A 43 1.96 3.69 1.62
C TYR A 43 1.09 4.76 0.95
N THR A 44 -0.11 4.39 0.52
CA THR A 44 -1.08 5.32 -0.07
C THR A 44 -1.51 6.39 0.93
N PHE A 45 -1.92 6.00 2.13
CA PHE A 45 -2.30 6.95 3.18
C PHE A 45 -1.12 7.83 3.63
N ALA A 46 0.06 7.24 3.79
CA ALA A 46 1.27 7.95 4.17
C ALA A 46 1.63 9.03 3.14
N GLY A 47 1.53 8.72 1.83
CA GLY A 47 1.73 9.68 0.75
C GLY A 47 0.75 10.85 0.81
N ILE A 48 -0.54 10.57 1.03
CA ILE A 48 -1.58 11.60 1.14
C ILE A 48 -1.34 12.51 2.35
N ILE A 49 -1.08 11.94 3.53
CA ILE A 49 -0.83 12.70 4.75
C ILE A 49 0.41 13.58 4.58
N LEU A 50 1.48 13.02 4.02
CA LEU A 50 2.72 13.74 3.78
C LEU A 50 2.51 14.92 2.83
N PHE A 51 1.73 14.73 1.77
CA PHE A 51 1.39 15.79 0.84
C PHE A 51 0.61 16.94 1.51
N ILE A 52 -0.38 16.61 2.36
CA ILE A 52 -1.16 17.61 3.11
C ILE A 52 -0.26 18.41 4.05
N ILE A 53 0.62 17.74 4.81
CA ILE A 53 1.55 18.40 5.74
C ILE A 53 2.49 19.34 4.98
N LEU A 54 2.99 18.92 3.82
CA LEU A 54 3.90 19.72 3.01
C LEU A 54 3.20 20.98 2.47
N ILE A 55 1.96 20.85 2.00
CA ILE A 55 1.14 22.00 1.55
C ILE A 55 0.86 22.96 2.70
N VAL A 56 0.32 22.45 3.81
CA VAL A 56 -0.06 23.28 4.97
C VAL A 56 1.18 23.94 5.59
N GLY A 57 2.27 23.19 5.76
CA GLY A 57 3.54 23.71 6.25
C GLY A 57 4.15 24.76 5.31
N GLY A 58 4.08 24.53 4.00
CA GLY A 58 4.48 25.47 2.97
C GLY A 58 3.72 26.80 3.04
N PHE A 59 2.39 26.73 3.08
CA PHE A 59 1.56 27.94 3.22
C PHE A 59 1.79 28.64 4.55
N MET A 60 1.91 27.90 5.66
CA MET A 60 2.17 28.47 6.98
C MET A 60 3.51 29.19 7.05
N PHE A 61 4.53 28.65 6.39
CA PHE A 61 5.84 29.29 6.25
C PHE A 61 5.72 30.61 5.47
N ILE A 62 5.12 30.59 4.28
CA ILE A 62 4.98 31.76 3.41
C ILE A 62 4.17 32.87 4.11
N LEU A 63 3.03 32.53 4.71
CA LEU A 63 2.15 33.48 5.38
C LEU A 63 2.78 34.03 6.68
N GLY A 64 3.47 33.18 7.44
CA GLY A 64 4.16 33.59 8.66
C GLY A 64 5.32 34.55 8.38
N SER A 65 6.06 34.33 7.28
CA SER A 65 7.12 35.22 6.84
C SER A 65 6.63 36.55 6.27
N GLY A 66 5.40 36.61 5.74
CA GLY A 66 4.83 37.84 5.16
C GLY A 66 4.18 38.79 6.17
N ASN A 67 3.72 38.28 7.32
CA ASN A 67 2.98 39.06 8.32
C ASN A 67 3.79 39.37 9.60
N ASP A 68 5.13 39.30 9.55
CA ASP A 68 6.03 39.48 10.71
C ASP A 68 5.67 38.60 11.92
N ASP A 69 5.19 37.37 11.68
CA ASP A 69 4.75 36.44 12.73
C ASP A 69 5.75 35.26 12.81
N PRO A 70 6.93 35.46 13.43
CA PRO A 70 8.08 34.53 13.35
C PRO A 70 7.76 33.14 13.87
N LYS A 71 6.83 33.02 14.82
CA LYS A 71 6.40 31.73 15.36
C LYS A 71 5.72 30.85 14.30
N LYS A 72 4.91 31.45 13.41
CA LYS A 72 4.24 30.71 12.33
C LYS A 72 5.23 30.32 11.24
N ALA A 73 6.18 31.21 10.92
CA ALA A 73 7.27 30.90 10.00
C ALA A 73 8.10 29.71 10.51
N ASP A 74 8.52 29.73 11.78
CA ASP A 74 9.29 28.63 12.35
C ASP A 74 8.51 27.30 12.36
N THR A 75 7.22 27.35 12.70
CA THR A 75 6.35 26.17 12.68
C THR A 75 6.21 25.59 11.26
N GLY A 76 5.99 26.45 10.26
CA GLY A 76 5.92 26.04 8.86
C GLY A 76 7.23 25.42 8.37
N LYS A 77 8.38 26.01 8.73
CA LYS A 77 9.70 25.47 8.41
C LYS A 77 9.94 24.10 9.04
N GLN A 78 9.52 23.92 10.30
CA GLN A 78 9.59 22.61 10.96
C GLN A 78 8.70 21.58 10.27
N ALA A 79 7.48 21.95 9.88
CA ALA A 79 6.57 21.06 9.15
C ALA A 79 7.13 20.63 7.78
N ILE A 80 7.74 21.57 7.03
CA ILE A 80 8.44 21.26 5.78
C ILE A 80 9.60 20.30 6.03
N THR A 81 10.42 20.58 7.05
CA THR A 81 11.58 19.73 7.37
C THR A 81 11.13 18.32 7.79
N ALA A 82 10.10 18.22 8.63
CA ALA A 82 9.54 16.95 9.08
C ALA A 82 8.94 16.14 7.92
N SER A 83 8.22 16.80 7.01
CA SER A 83 7.66 16.13 5.82
C SER A 83 8.75 15.64 4.88
N LEU A 84 9.85 16.39 4.67
CA LEU A 84 10.99 15.93 3.89
C LEU A 84 11.69 14.70 4.52
N ILE A 85 11.86 14.71 5.84
CA ILE A 85 12.43 13.56 6.56
C ILE A 85 11.49 12.35 6.46
N GLY A 86 10.19 12.54 6.67
CA GLY A 86 9.19 11.48 6.51
C GLY A 86 9.17 10.90 5.10
N PHE A 87 9.32 11.76 4.09
CA PHE A 87 9.39 11.33 2.69
C PHE A 87 10.62 10.46 2.45
N LEU A 88 11.78 10.87 2.96
CA LEU A 88 13.02 10.11 2.84
C LEU A 88 12.91 8.73 3.51
N ILE A 89 12.23 8.63 4.65
CA ILE A 89 11.99 7.36 5.34
C ILE A 89 11.10 6.45 4.49
N ILE A 90 9.98 6.94 3.97
CA ILE A 90 9.08 6.17 3.10
C ILE A 90 9.82 5.72 1.84
N PHE A 91 10.62 6.61 1.25
CA PHE A 91 11.44 6.33 0.08
C PHE A 91 12.46 5.23 0.36
N ALA A 92 13.22 5.32 1.46
CA ALA A 92 14.18 4.29 1.85
C ALA A 92 13.49 2.95 2.16
N SER A 93 12.35 3.00 2.84
CA SER A 93 11.54 1.83 3.18
C SER A 93 11.07 1.06 1.94
N PHE A 94 10.67 1.77 0.86
CA PHE A 94 10.32 1.16 -0.42
C PHE A 94 11.46 0.32 -1.00
N TRP A 95 12.69 0.85 -0.99
CA TRP A 95 13.87 0.12 -1.48
C TRP A 95 14.17 -1.12 -0.65
N ILE A 96 14.04 -1.04 0.67
CA ILE A 96 14.23 -2.20 1.56
C ILE A 96 13.23 -3.29 1.22
N ILE A 97 11.95 -2.95 1.05
CA ILE A 97 10.92 -3.92 0.70
C ILE A 97 11.18 -4.53 -0.67
N ARG A 98 11.60 -3.74 -1.67
CA ARG A 98 11.98 -4.30 -2.98
C ARG A 98 13.08 -5.35 -2.89
N ILE A 99 14.08 -5.14 -2.03
CA ILE A 99 15.12 -6.15 -1.80
C ILE A 99 14.51 -7.42 -1.17
N ILE A 100 13.60 -7.27 -0.20
CA ILE A 100 12.91 -8.39 0.45
C ILE A 100 12.08 -9.19 -0.57
N GLU A 101 11.34 -8.52 -1.46
CA GLU A 101 10.56 -9.19 -2.51
C GLU A 101 11.47 -10.01 -3.44
N ILE A 102 12.63 -9.48 -3.83
CA ILE A 102 13.58 -10.20 -4.69
C ILE A 102 14.13 -11.45 -3.98
N VAL A 103 14.41 -11.37 -2.68
CA VAL A 103 14.96 -12.48 -1.90
C VAL A 103 13.91 -13.53 -1.56
N THR A 104 12.68 -13.10 -1.27
CA THR A 104 11.58 -14.01 -0.86
C THR A 104 10.75 -14.53 -2.03
N GLY A 105 10.79 -13.86 -3.18
CA GLY A 105 9.93 -14.16 -4.34
C GLY A 105 8.46 -13.81 -4.14
N LEU A 106 8.11 -13.08 -3.07
CA LEU A 106 6.76 -12.61 -2.80
C LEU A 106 6.55 -11.22 -3.40
N GLU A 107 5.47 -11.03 -4.16
CA GLU A 107 5.06 -9.71 -4.65
C GLU A 107 4.19 -9.00 -3.60
N ILE A 108 4.75 -7.99 -2.93
CA ILE A 108 4.10 -7.22 -1.85
C ILE A 108 3.35 -6.01 -2.43
N PHE A 109 3.89 -5.40 -3.49
CA PHE A 109 3.28 -4.22 -4.13
C PHE A 109 2.25 -4.53 -5.22
N SER A 110 2.00 -5.81 -5.54
CA SER A 110 0.96 -6.26 -6.47
C SER A 110 0.30 -7.55 -5.95
N PRO A 111 -0.81 -7.45 -5.19
CA PRO A 111 -1.62 -8.65 -4.97
C PRO A 111 -2.15 -9.09 -6.34
N VAL A 112 -1.70 -10.27 -6.78
CA VAL A 112 -2.25 -10.97 -7.94
C VAL A 112 -3.67 -11.38 -7.55
N PHE A 113 -4.65 -10.56 -7.93
CA PHE A 113 -6.05 -11.00 -7.98
C PHE A 113 -6.20 -12.14 -8.97
#